data_AF-M4AEL4-F1
#
_entry.id   AF-M4AEL4-F1
#
_cell.length_a   1.000
_cell.length_b   1.000
_cell.length_c   1.000
_cell.angle_alpha   90.00
_cell.angle_beta   90.00
_cell.angle_gamma   90.00
#
_symmetry.space_group_name_H-M   'P 1'
#
loop_
_entity.id
_entity.type
_entity.pdbx_description
1 polymer ?
#
loop_
_entity_poly.entity_id
_entity_poly.type
_entity_poly.pdbx_seq_one_letter_code
_entity_poly.pdbx_strand_id
1 'polypeptide(L)'
;MDASDGHENALSAKKSGKTSLLDSGEDFEVLDEEDIDDDLPPLEDAGGGDENVADNTGKKTAEEESEASAQMDEWLDVLGNDQLKKKVLEPGKGRASRPQKGQDVEINLKTLLMDGTLVEEQNNLSFTLGDGDVIQALDLTVQLMEMGEKALIHTDAKYAYGARGSLEPEVPPNAQLSLEVELVKATDAPDVELMPPSDRIALAIRKRERGNVHYQRTDYAFAVNSYSIALQITESNSKVDISPEEEEELLDVKVKCLNNMAASQLKLDHYDAALKSCVSALAHQPDNIKALFRMGKVLALQGEYTEAIQTLRKALKLEPSNKTIHAELSKLVKKHSEQRGAEQAMYKKMLGNPSKSGTTKSRAKSSWGLSWKWLFGATAVAIGGVALSVVIAARN
;
A
#
# COMPACT_ATOMS: atom_id res chain seq x y z
N MET A 1 28.48 76.08 0.20
CA MET A 1 29.43 75.46 -0.72
C MET A 1 29.25 73.95 -0.62
N ASP A 2 28.47 73.22 -1.41
CA ASP A 2 27.38 73.43 -2.38
C ASP A 2 26.77 72.01 -2.56
N ALA A 3 25.47 71.82 -2.41
CA ALA A 3 24.46 71.66 -3.49
C ALA A 3 24.75 70.53 -4.51
N SER A 4 23.89 69.49 -4.49
CA SER A 4 23.01 69.01 -5.60
C SER A 4 23.68 67.93 -6.47
N ASP A 5 23.08 66.88 -7.03
CA ASP A 5 21.71 66.36 -7.28
C ASP A 5 21.90 64.82 -7.44
N GLY A 6 20.97 63.92 -7.15
CA GLY A 6 19.67 63.76 -7.81
C GLY A 6 19.78 62.84 -9.04
N HIS A 7 19.54 61.54 -8.88
CA HIS A 7 18.89 60.74 -9.93
C HIS A 7 18.20 59.48 -9.37
N GLU A 8 16.89 59.46 -9.59
CA GLU A 8 15.97 58.34 -9.42
C GLU A 8 16.37 57.14 -10.26
N ASN A 9 16.14 55.92 -9.75
CA ASN A 9 15.71 54.83 -10.61
C ASN A 9 14.81 53.86 -9.84
N ALA A 10 13.52 53.96 -10.11
CA ALA A 10 12.51 52.99 -9.72
C ALA A 10 12.61 51.78 -10.66
N LEU A 11 12.83 50.59 -10.10
CA LEU A 11 12.59 49.33 -10.80
C LEU A 11 11.83 48.38 -9.88
N SER A 12 10.52 48.33 -10.13
CA SER A 12 9.67 47.22 -9.72
C SER A 12 10.17 45.93 -10.36
N ALA A 13 10.43 44.90 -9.56
CA ALA A 13 10.58 43.53 -10.04
C ALA A 13 9.81 42.59 -9.12
N LYS A 14 8.54 42.39 -9.51
CA LYS A 14 7.76 41.15 -9.47
C LYS A 14 8.15 40.08 -8.44
N LYS A 15 7.20 39.86 -7.53
CA LYS A 15 6.85 38.54 -6.95
C LYS A 15 7.11 37.44 -7.98
N SER A 16 8.01 36.53 -7.65
CA SER A 16 8.21 35.27 -8.37
C SER A 16 7.96 34.11 -7.41
N GLY A 17 6.96 33.31 -7.78
CA GLY A 17 6.72 31.92 -7.36
C GLY A 17 6.98 31.53 -5.92
N LYS A 18 5.94 31.60 -5.06
CA LYS A 18 5.75 30.51 -4.08
C LYS A 18 5.39 29.27 -4.90
N THR A 19 6.36 28.41 -5.15
CA THR A 19 6.11 27.02 -5.54
C THR A 19 5.27 26.40 -4.43
N SER A 20 4.19 25.73 -4.81
CA SER A 20 3.33 25.04 -3.84
C SER A 20 4.17 23.96 -3.15
N LEU A 21 4.03 23.76 -1.84
CA LEU A 21 4.78 22.71 -1.13
C LEU A 21 4.36 21.29 -1.57
N LEU A 22 3.29 21.19 -2.36
CA LEU A 22 2.86 19.98 -3.06
C LEU A 22 3.49 19.80 -4.46
N ASP A 23 4.26 20.77 -4.94
CA ASP A 23 4.85 20.86 -6.29
C ASP A 23 6.38 20.67 -6.29
N SER A 24 7.01 20.50 -5.12
CA SER A 24 8.41 20.08 -5.04
C SER A 24 8.48 18.57 -5.31
N GLY A 25 9.05 18.18 -6.45
CA GLY A 25 9.13 16.83 -7.01
C GLY A 25 9.88 15.76 -6.20
N GLU A 26 9.64 15.68 -4.90
CA GLU A 26 10.18 14.64 -4.01
C GLU A 26 9.10 13.72 -3.39
N ASP A 27 7.80 14.00 -3.48
CA ASP A 27 6.77 13.03 -3.08
C ASP A 27 5.50 13.15 -3.93
N PHE A 28 5.12 12.04 -4.56
CA PHE A 28 3.88 11.74 -5.27
C PHE A 28 2.90 12.88 -5.48
N GLU A 29 2.95 13.45 -6.68
CA GLU A 29 1.82 14.16 -7.24
C GLU A 29 0.57 13.28 -7.17
N VAL A 30 -0.45 13.84 -6.54
CA VAL A 30 -1.82 13.37 -6.61
C VAL A 30 -2.25 13.59 -8.07
N LEU A 31 -2.04 12.60 -8.92
CA LEU A 31 -2.80 12.49 -10.15
C LEU A 31 -4.14 11.86 -9.79
N ASP A 32 -5.16 12.71 -9.87
CA ASP A 32 -6.56 12.40 -9.70
C ASP A 32 -7.17 11.86 -11.01
N GLU A 33 -8.21 11.07 -10.78
CA GLU A 33 -9.37 10.76 -11.64
C GLU A 33 -9.21 9.74 -12.77
N GLU A 34 -10.11 8.75 -12.70
CA GLU A 34 -10.42 7.65 -13.64
C GLU A 34 -9.65 6.34 -13.44
N ASP A 35 -10.29 5.41 -12.71
CA ASP A 35 -10.49 4.01 -13.13
C ASP A 35 -11.66 3.46 -12.29
N ILE A 36 -12.86 3.80 -12.74
CA ILE A 36 -14.06 2.98 -12.51
C ILE A 36 -13.92 1.86 -13.53
N ASP A 37 -13.73 0.63 -13.06
CA ASP A 37 -14.33 -0.54 -13.68
C ASP A 37 -14.69 -1.53 -12.56
N ASP A 38 -15.99 -1.57 -12.25
CA ASP A 38 -16.66 -2.69 -11.61
C ASP A 38 -16.49 -3.91 -12.54
N ASP A 39 -15.74 -4.92 -12.12
CA ASP A 39 -16.13 -6.33 -12.23
C ASP A 39 -15.01 -7.24 -11.70
N LEU A 40 -15.20 -7.75 -10.48
CA LEU A 40 -14.45 -8.89 -9.95
C LEU A 40 -14.98 -10.18 -10.58
N PRO A 41 -14.17 -11.00 -11.28
CA PRO A 41 -14.59 -12.33 -11.68
C PRO A 41 -14.64 -13.28 -10.46
N PRO A 42 -15.57 -14.25 -10.45
CA PRO A 42 -15.84 -15.11 -9.30
C PRO A 42 -14.71 -16.10 -9.02
N LEU A 43 -14.44 -16.32 -7.73
CA LEU A 43 -13.63 -17.42 -7.21
C LEU A 43 -14.28 -18.76 -7.55
N GLU A 44 -13.59 -19.58 -8.35
CA GLU A 44 -13.93 -21.00 -8.50
C GLU A 44 -13.25 -21.83 -7.41
N ASP A 45 -14.13 -22.56 -6.72
CA ASP A 45 -13.90 -23.59 -5.72
C ASP A 45 -13.34 -24.85 -6.38
N ALA A 46 -12.13 -25.25 -6.02
CA ALA A 46 -11.57 -26.57 -6.37
C ALA A 46 -11.45 -27.40 -5.10
N GLY A 47 -12.48 -28.21 -4.86
CA GLY A 47 -12.55 -29.17 -3.77
C GLY A 47 -11.60 -30.36 -3.90
N GLY A 48 -11.17 -30.84 -2.73
CA GLY A 48 -11.27 -32.23 -2.27
C GLY A 48 -10.68 -33.36 -3.13
N GLY A 49 -9.62 -33.99 -2.60
CA GLY A 49 -9.19 -35.33 -2.98
C GLY A 49 -8.24 -35.92 -1.94
N ASP A 50 -8.72 -36.93 -1.22
CA ASP A 50 -8.10 -37.61 -0.08
C ASP A 50 -7.22 -38.81 -0.49
N GLU A 51 -6.29 -39.15 0.41
CA GLU A 51 -5.64 -40.45 0.67
C GLU A 51 -4.78 -41.17 -0.41
N ASN A 52 -3.49 -41.39 -0.08
CA ASN A 52 -3.03 -42.72 0.37
C ASN A 52 -1.62 -42.71 0.97
N VAL A 53 -1.51 -43.29 2.16
CA VAL A 53 -0.29 -43.59 2.91
C VAL A 53 0.24 -44.96 2.46
N ALA A 54 1.53 -45.05 2.14
CA ALA A 54 2.26 -46.30 2.18
C ALA A 54 3.69 -46.06 2.71
N ASP A 55 3.91 -46.67 3.87
CA ASP A 55 5.15 -46.76 4.63
C ASP A 55 6.18 -47.62 3.88
N ASN A 56 7.42 -47.17 3.75
CA ASN A 56 8.54 -48.10 3.54
C ASN A 56 9.84 -47.56 4.14
N THR A 57 10.23 -48.23 5.22
CA THR A 57 11.46 -48.05 5.97
C THR A 57 12.70 -48.55 5.22
N GLY A 58 13.72 -47.71 5.16
CA GLY A 58 15.10 -48.11 5.43
C GLY A 58 15.99 -48.57 4.25
N LYS A 59 16.79 -47.64 3.72
CA LYS A 59 18.23 -47.87 3.53
C LYS A 59 18.98 -46.54 3.39
N LYS A 60 19.79 -46.23 4.40
CA LYS A 60 20.66 -45.07 4.46
C LYS A 60 22.05 -45.43 3.94
N THR A 61 22.78 -44.41 3.49
CA THR A 61 24.25 -44.27 3.49
C THR A 61 25.09 -44.82 2.33
N ALA A 62 24.65 -44.64 1.07
CA ALA A 62 25.58 -44.69 -0.07
C ALA A 62 25.19 -43.86 -1.32
N GLU A 63 24.00 -43.24 -1.36
CA GLU A 63 23.48 -42.54 -2.55
C GLU A 63 23.71 -41.02 -2.55
N GLU A 64 24.07 -40.43 -1.40
CA GLU A 64 24.18 -38.97 -1.22
C GLU A 64 25.32 -38.30 -2.03
N GLU A 65 26.35 -39.04 -2.44
CA GLU A 65 27.42 -38.49 -3.29
C GLU A 65 27.17 -38.68 -4.80
N SER A 66 26.23 -39.55 -5.18
CA SER A 66 25.88 -39.79 -6.58
C SER A 66 24.74 -38.87 -7.05
N GLU A 67 23.81 -38.49 -6.17
CA GLU A 67 22.69 -37.60 -6.51
C GLU A 67 23.12 -36.14 -6.68
N ALA A 68 24.19 -35.72 -5.99
CA ALA A 68 24.71 -34.35 -6.08
C ALA A 68 25.22 -33.99 -7.50
N SER A 69 25.64 -34.97 -8.30
CA SER A 69 26.05 -34.74 -9.70
C SER A 69 24.91 -34.86 -10.71
N ALA A 70 23.78 -35.49 -10.34
CA ALA A 70 22.61 -35.65 -11.22
C ALA A 70 21.65 -34.46 -11.15
N GLN A 71 21.64 -33.68 -10.05
CA GLN A 71 20.82 -32.47 -9.89
C GLN A 71 21.32 -31.24 -10.66
N MET A 72 22.46 -31.32 -11.35
CA MET A 72 23.09 -30.15 -11.99
C MET A 72 22.32 -29.61 -13.21
N ASP A 73 21.38 -30.39 -13.77
CA ASP A 73 20.59 -29.98 -14.94
C ASP A 73 19.09 -29.77 -14.67
N GLU A 74 18.63 -30.06 -13.45
CA GLU A 74 17.21 -30.01 -13.12
C GLU A 74 16.79 -28.64 -12.62
N TRP A 75 15.72 -28.10 -13.19
CA TRP A 75 15.09 -26.87 -12.72
C TRP A 75 14.34 -27.15 -11.43
N LEU A 76 14.68 -26.45 -10.36
CA LEU A 76 13.89 -26.40 -9.13
C LEU A 76 12.74 -25.42 -9.31
N ASP A 77 11.51 -25.92 -9.30
CA ASP A 77 10.32 -25.08 -9.15
C ASP A 77 10.19 -24.65 -7.68
N VAL A 78 10.40 -23.36 -7.43
CA VAL A 78 10.48 -22.78 -6.08
C VAL A 78 9.11 -22.76 -5.40
N LEU A 79 8.03 -22.61 -6.18
CA LEU A 79 6.68 -22.41 -5.67
C LEU A 79 5.73 -23.56 -6.01
N GLY A 80 6.15 -24.51 -6.85
CA GLY A 80 5.35 -25.64 -7.31
C GLY A 80 4.29 -25.25 -8.36
N ASN A 81 4.42 -24.07 -8.97
CA ASN A 81 3.48 -23.53 -9.94
C ASN A 81 4.12 -23.18 -11.30
N ASP A 82 5.36 -23.59 -11.53
CA ASP A 82 6.17 -23.31 -12.71
C ASP A 82 6.45 -21.83 -13.01
N GLN A 83 6.08 -20.90 -12.12
CA GLN A 83 6.23 -19.45 -12.35
C GLN A 83 7.51 -18.86 -11.76
N LEU A 84 8.22 -19.61 -10.91
CA LEU A 84 9.51 -19.21 -10.36
C LEU A 84 10.41 -20.44 -10.30
N LYS A 85 11.39 -20.50 -11.21
CA LYS A 85 12.29 -21.64 -11.35
C LYS A 85 13.72 -21.22 -11.13
N LYS A 86 14.50 -22.08 -10.47
CA LYS A 86 15.91 -21.89 -10.19
C LYS A 86 16.71 -23.07 -10.73
N LYS A 87 17.80 -22.80 -11.44
CA LYS A 87 18.79 -23.78 -11.87
C LYS A 87 20.16 -23.38 -11.37
N VAL A 88 20.86 -24.31 -10.73
CA VAL A 88 22.23 -24.06 -10.24
C VAL A 88 23.20 -24.16 -11.43
N LEU A 89 24.02 -23.14 -11.64
CA LEU A 89 25.07 -23.12 -12.65
C LEU A 89 26.42 -23.52 -12.04
N GLU A 90 26.77 -22.91 -10.91
CA GLU A 90 27.96 -23.23 -10.12
C GLU A 90 27.54 -23.46 -8.66
N PRO A 91 27.83 -24.63 -8.07
CA PRO A 91 27.44 -24.93 -6.70
C PRO A 91 28.24 -24.09 -5.68
N GLY A 92 27.60 -23.76 -4.56
CA GLY A 92 28.22 -23.02 -3.47
C GLY A 92 28.84 -23.91 -2.38
N LYS A 93 28.96 -23.37 -1.18
CA LYS A 93 29.58 -24.01 -0.01
C LYS A 93 28.63 -24.96 0.77
N GLY A 94 27.56 -25.44 0.15
CA GLY A 94 26.60 -26.38 0.74
C GLY A 94 25.44 -25.71 1.48
N ARG A 95 24.37 -26.48 1.72
CA ARG A 95 23.09 -26.00 2.28
C ARG A 95 23.17 -25.28 3.62
N ALA A 96 24.13 -25.65 4.47
CA ALA A 96 24.32 -25.00 5.78
C ALA A 96 24.81 -23.54 5.66
N SER A 97 25.31 -23.15 4.49
CA SER A 97 25.75 -21.79 4.21
C SER A 97 24.64 -20.85 3.72
N ARG A 98 23.41 -21.35 3.53
CA ARG A 98 22.31 -20.53 3.00
C ARG A 98 21.99 -19.33 3.90
N PRO A 99 21.74 -18.14 3.33
CA PRO A 99 21.41 -16.96 4.10
C PRO A 99 20.07 -17.12 4.81
N GLN A 100 19.94 -16.49 5.96
CA GLN A 100 18.71 -16.47 6.76
C GLN A 100 17.94 -15.17 6.54
N LYS A 101 16.62 -15.21 6.73
CA LYS A 101 15.78 -14.01 6.65
C LYS A 101 16.27 -12.96 7.65
N GLY A 102 16.39 -11.72 7.20
CA GLY A 102 16.91 -10.60 7.99
C GLY A 102 18.43 -10.46 7.97
N GLN A 103 19.17 -11.29 7.22
CA GLN A 103 20.58 -11.04 6.94
C GLN A 103 20.74 -10.06 5.77
N ASP A 104 21.80 -9.27 5.81
CA ASP A 104 22.23 -8.46 4.67
C ASP A 104 23.02 -9.34 3.71
N VAL A 105 22.52 -9.42 2.47
CA VAL A 105 23.11 -10.21 1.40
C VAL A 105 23.68 -9.31 0.32
N GLU A 106 24.75 -9.77 -0.32
CA GLU A 106 25.40 -9.12 -1.46
C GLU A 106 25.41 -10.09 -2.63
N ILE A 107 24.83 -9.67 -3.75
CA ILE A 107 24.72 -10.48 -4.97
C ILE A 107 25.32 -9.76 -6.17
N ASN A 108 25.83 -10.51 -7.14
CA ASN A 108 25.97 -10.02 -8.51
C ASN A 108 24.73 -10.44 -9.29
N LEU A 109 24.10 -9.49 -9.97
CA LEU A 109 22.85 -9.67 -10.69
C LEU A 109 23.04 -9.27 -12.15
N LYS A 110 22.60 -10.15 -13.04
CA LYS A 110 22.42 -9.82 -14.45
C LYS A 110 21.01 -10.20 -14.87
N THR A 111 20.25 -9.21 -15.31
CA THR A 111 18.84 -9.31 -15.65
C THR A 111 18.68 -9.30 -17.17
N LEU A 112 18.07 -10.34 -17.72
CA LEU A 112 17.76 -10.46 -19.14
C LEU A 112 16.26 -10.68 -19.34
N LEU A 113 15.74 -10.21 -20.47
CA LEU A 113 14.44 -10.66 -20.99
C LEU A 113 14.56 -12.08 -21.55
N MET A 114 13.42 -12.77 -21.70
CA MET A 114 13.38 -14.13 -22.28
C MET A 114 13.92 -14.21 -23.72
N ASP A 115 13.97 -13.10 -24.45
CA ASP A 115 14.55 -13.02 -25.79
C ASP A 115 16.09 -12.85 -25.80
N GLY A 116 16.71 -12.75 -24.61
CA GLY A 116 18.15 -12.55 -24.43
C GLY A 116 18.58 -11.09 -24.37
N THR A 117 17.65 -10.12 -24.45
CA THR A 117 17.98 -8.69 -24.28
C THR A 117 18.45 -8.42 -22.86
N LEU A 118 19.64 -7.84 -22.71
CA LEU A 118 20.17 -7.42 -21.42
C LEU A 118 19.42 -6.16 -20.94
N VAL A 119 18.80 -6.26 -19.77
CA VAL A 119 18.07 -5.17 -19.12
C VAL A 119 19.01 -4.41 -18.19
N GLU A 120 19.72 -5.14 -17.32
CA GLU A 120 20.56 -4.56 -16.28
C GLU A 120 21.67 -5.55 -15.90
N GLU A 121 22.84 -5.02 -15.55
CA GLU A 121 23.91 -5.77 -14.93
C GLU A 121 24.45 -4.95 -13.75
N GLN A 122 24.30 -5.49 -12.55
CA GLN A 122 24.67 -4.82 -11.31
C GLN A 122 25.51 -5.76 -10.43
N ASN A 123 26.73 -5.31 -10.15
CA ASN A 123 27.63 -6.03 -9.24
C ASN A 123 27.47 -5.49 -7.82
N ASN A 124 27.64 -6.37 -6.83
CA ASN A 124 27.59 -6.04 -5.40
C ASN A 124 26.28 -5.35 -4.97
N LEU A 125 25.14 -5.78 -5.53
CA LEU A 125 23.82 -5.35 -5.09
C LEU A 125 23.59 -5.86 -3.66
N SER A 126 23.49 -4.94 -2.71
CA SER A 126 23.22 -5.25 -1.30
C SER A 126 21.76 -5.04 -0.94
N PHE A 127 21.17 -5.94 -0.17
CA PHE A 127 19.82 -5.78 0.38
C PHE A 127 19.60 -6.66 1.61
N THR A 128 18.59 -6.33 2.41
CA THR A 128 18.21 -7.17 3.56
C THR A 128 17.22 -8.24 3.10
N LEU A 129 17.59 -9.51 3.29
CA LEU A 129 16.84 -10.64 2.75
C LEU A 129 15.46 -10.75 3.41
N GLY A 130 14.40 -10.61 2.59
CA GLY A 130 13.01 -10.74 3.02
C GLY A 130 12.34 -9.44 3.47
N ASP A 131 13.00 -8.29 3.30
CA ASP A 131 12.42 -6.97 3.52
C ASP A 131 11.68 -6.41 2.29
N GLY A 132 11.75 -7.09 1.14
CA GLY A 132 11.16 -6.61 -0.11
C GLY A 132 11.92 -5.43 -0.72
N ASP A 133 13.23 -5.33 -0.47
CA ASP A 133 14.11 -4.30 -1.04
C ASP A 133 14.36 -4.49 -2.53
N VAL A 134 14.16 -5.71 -3.02
CA VAL A 134 14.33 -6.10 -4.42
C VAL A 134 13.02 -6.71 -4.95
N ILE A 135 13.04 -7.21 -6.18
CA ILE A 135 11.88 -7.97 -6.71
C ILE A 135 11.67 -9.26 -5.90
N GLN A 136 10.42 -9.69 -5.77
CA GLN A 136 10.06 -10.86 -4.95
C GLN A 136 10.79 -12.13 -5.39
N ALA A 137 11.04 -12.28 -6.69
CA ALA A 137 11.80 -13.40 -7.24
C ALA A 137 13.15 -13.55 -6.53
N LEU A 138 13.90 -12.45 -6.37
CA LEU A 138 15.21 -12.45 -5.72
C LEU A 138 15.11 -12.78 -4.24
N ASP A 139 14.17 -12.16 -3.51
CA ASP A 139 13.96 -12.43 -2.08
C ASP A 139 13.66 -13.92 -1.82
N LEU A 140 12.84 -14.54 -2.66
CA LEU A 140 12.47 -15.95 -2.53
C LEU A 140 13.59 -16.91 -2.95
N THR A 141 14.32 -16.59 -4.02
CA THR A 141 15.34 -17.50 -4.57
C THR A 141 16.67 -17.42 -3.84
N VAL A 142 17.09 -16.22 -3.41
CA VAL A 142 18.40 -16.02 -2.75
C VAL A 142 18.44 -16.74 -1.40
N GLN A 143 17.31 -16.87 -0.71
CA GLN A 143 17.18 -17.71 0.49
C GLN A 143 17.51 -19.21 0.24
N LEU A 144 17.37 -19.67 -1.00
CA LEU A 144 17.65 -21.04 -1.43
C LEU A 144 19.03 -21.21 -2.04
N MET A 145 19.81 -20.14 -2.19
CA MET A 145 21.16 -20.15 -2.73
C MET A 145 22.20 -20.40 -1.63
N GLU A 146 23.23 -21.17 -1.97
CA GLU A 146 24.38 -21.42 -1.11
C GLU A 146 25.43 -20.32 -1.26
N MET A 147 26.29 -20.11 -0.26
CA MET A 147 27.34 -19.10 -0.35
C MET A 147 28.29 -19.38 -1.52
N GLY A 148 28.48 -18.39 -2.40
CA GLY A 148 29.28 -18.50 -3.61
C GLY A 148 28.57 -19.19 -4.78
N GLU A 149 27.31 -19.58 -4.63
CA GLU A 149 26.53 -20.22 -5.70
C GLU A 149 26.21 -19.22 -6.82
N LYS A 150 26.35 -19.68 -8.08
CA LYS A 150 25.77 -19.00 -9.24
C LYS A 150 24.56 -19.78 -9.74
N ALA A 151 23.44 -19.10 -9.91
CA ALA A 151 22.19 -19.69 -10.36
C ALA A 151 21.54 -18.87 -11.46
N LEU A 152 20.81 -19.57 -12.33
CA LEU A 152 19.90 -19.01 -13.30
C LEU A 152 18.47 -19.11 -12.77
N ILE A 153 17.75 -18.00 -12.76
CA ILE A 153 16.37 -17.92 -12.27
C ILE A 153 15.47 -17.47 -13.41
N HIS A 154 14.42 -18.23 -13.69
CA HIS A 154 13.34 -17.80 -14.57
C HIS A 154 12.14 -17.41 -13.72
N THR A 155 11.63 -16.20 -13.92
CA THR A 155 10.51 -15.68 -13.16
C THR A 155 9.43 -15.11 -14.07
N ASP A 156 8.18 -15.39 -13.70
CA ASP A 156 7.03 -14.70 -14.24
C ASP A 156 7.00 -13.23 -13.79
N ALA A 157 6.33 -12.39 -14.58
CA ALA A 157 6.23 -10.96 -14.35
C ALA A 157 5.69 -10.61 -12.96
N LYS A 158 4.75 -11.42 -12.42
CA LYS A 158 4.12 -11.19 -11.10
C LYS A 158 5.11 -11.15 -9.93
N TYR A 159 6.26 -11.81 -10.03
CA TYR A 159 7.31 -11.82 -9.01
C TYR A 159 8.47 -10.88 -9.35
N ALA A 160 8.38 -10.19 -10.49
CA ALA A 160 9.35 -9.21 -10.98
C ALA A 160 8.75 -7.79 -10.97
N TYR A 161 8.45 -7.21 -12.15
CA TYR A 161 7.95 -5.84 -12.30
C TYR A 161 6.46 -5.77 -12.70
N GLY A 162 5.77 -6.91 -12.74
CA GLY A 162 4.32 -7.01 -12.89
C GLY A 162 3.75 -6.43 -14.18
N ALA A 163 2.48 -6.04 -14.12
CA ALA A 163 1.71 -5.59 -15.27
C ALA A 163 2.12 -4.21 -15.80
N ARG A 164 2.87 -3.42 -15.03
CA ARG A 164 3.32 -2.08 -15.43
C ARG A 164 4.75 -2.08 -15.97
N GLY A 165 5.54 -3.09 -15.61
CA GLY A 165 6.96 -3.11 -15.92
C GLY A 165 7.71 -2.06 -15.09
N SER A 166 8.82 -1.58 -15.63
CA SER A 166 9.67 -0.58 -14.99
C SER A 166 10.32 0.32 -16.03
N LEU A 167 10.51 1.59 -15.69
CA LEU A 167 11.27 2.53 -16.52
C LEU A 167 12.77 2.48 -16.19
N GLU A 168 13.10 2.21 -14.94
CA GLU A 168 14.48 2.10 -14.47
C GLU A 168 14.59 0.91 -13.49
N PRO A 169 15.19 -0.22 -13.92
CA PRO A 169 15.62 -0.50 -15.30
C PRO A 169 14.44 -0.61 -16.27
N GLU A 170 14.69 -0.48 -17.58
CA GLU A 170 13.66 -0.54 -18.63
C GLU A 170 13.17 -1.99 -18.81
N VAL A 171 12.00 -2.28 -18.26
CA VAL A 171 11.36 -3.60 -18.31
C VAL A 171 9.94 -3.42 -18.84
N PRO A 172 9.58 -4.10 -19.94
CA PRO A 172 8.23 -4.01 -20.48
C PRO A 172 7.15 -4.53 -19.50
N PRO A 173 5.92 -4.01 -19.60
CA PRO A 173 4.74 -4.60 -18.97
C PRO A 173 4.64 -6.12 -19.15
N ASN A 174 4.34 -6.86 -18.09
CA ASN A 174 4.17 -8.32 -18.10
C ASN A 174 5.39 -9.10 -18.63
N ALA A 175 6.59 -8.52 -18.57
CA ALA A 175 7.80 -9.21 -19.01
C ALA A 175 8.22 -10.31 -18.02
N GLN A 176 8.48 -11.50 -18.56
CA GLN A 176 9.17 -12.58 -17.86
C GLN A 176 10.68 -12.34 -17.93
N LEU A 177 11.39 -12.65 -16.85
CA LEU A 177 12.82 -12.35 -16.72
C LEU A 177 13.65 -13.60 -16.45
N SER A 178 14.86 -13.57 -17.00
CA SER A 178 15.94 -14.51 -16.75
C SER A 178 17.01 -13.79 -15.96
N LEU A 179 17.25 -14.21 -14.73
CA LEU A 179 18.19 -13.59 -13.81
C LEU A 179 19.38 -14.53 -13.61
N GLU A 180 20.59 -14.08 -13.94
CA GLU A 180 21.81 -14.74 -13.50
C GLU A 180 22.22 -14.08 -12.17
N VAL A 181 22.27 -14.88 -11.11
CA VAL A 181 22.53 -14.40 -9.75
C VAL A 181 23.70 -15.16 -9.15
N GLU A 182 24.66 -14.43 -8.60
CA GLU A 182 25.76 -14.96 -7.79
C GLU A 182 25.62 -14.47 -6.35
N LEU A 183 25.55 -15.39 -5.38
CA LEU A 183 25.54 -15.02 -3.96
C LEU A 183 26.96 -14.82 -3.45
N VAL A 184 27.37 -13.56 -3.29
CA VAL A 184 28.75 -13.20 -2.93
C VAL A 184 28.96 -13.26 -1.42
N LYS A 185 28.06 -12.63 -0.66
CA LYS A 185 28.18 -12.49 0.79
C LYS A 185 26.82 -12.55 1.48
N ALA A 186 26.81 -13.06 2.71
CA ALA A 186 25.70 -12.94 3.65
C ALA A 186 26.27 -12.62 5.04
N THR A 187 25.76 -11.57 5.67
CA THR A 187 26.15 -11.14 7.01
C THR A 187 24.93 -10.82 7.84
N ASP A 188 25.04 -10.93 9.16
CA ASP A 188 23.97 -10.48 10.04
C ASP A 188 23.69 -8.98 9.83
N ALA A 189 22.41 -8.62 9.79
CA ALA A 189 22.01 -7.23 9.67
C ALA A 189 22.56 -6.42 10.86
N PRO A 190 22.88 -5.13 10.64
CA PRO A 190 23.42 -4.29 11.69
C PRO A 190 22.41 -4.10 12.82
N ASP A 191 22.89 -4.13 14.07
CA ASP A 191 22.07 -3.80 15.24
C ASP A 191 21.75 -2.30 15.21
N VAL A 192 20.50 -1.99 14.89
CA VAL A 192 20.01 -0.61 14.77
C VAL A 192 20.21 0.17 16.06
N GLU A 193 20.13 -0.47 17.24
CA GLU A 193 20.28 0.21 18.54
C GLU A 193 21.72 0.67 18.80
N LEU A 194 22.71 -0.02 18.22
CA LEU A 194 24.14 0.26 18.33
C LEU A 194 24.70 1.02 17.12
N MET A 195 23.89 1.20 16.07
CA MET A 195 24.25 1.90 14.85
C MET A 195 24.51 3.39 15.11
N PRO A 196 25.56 3.99 14.52
CA PRO A 196 25.77 5.43 14.55
C PRO A 196 24.53 6.19 14.01
N PRO A 197 24.18 7.36 14.56
CA PRO A 197 22.98 8.08 14.14
C PRO A 197 22.98 8.42 12.64
N SER A 198 24.14 8.81 12.08
CA SER A 198 24.31 9.07 10.64
C SER A 198 23.92 7.88 9.76
N ASP A 199 24.37 6.68 10.15
CA ASP A 199 24.14 5.45 9.40
C ASP A 199 22.68 5.01 9.54
N ARG A 200 22.09 5.24 10.72
CA ARG A 200 20.67 5.00 10.98
C ARG A 200 19.78 5.88 10.12
N ILE A 201 20.11 7.18 10.03
CA ILE A 201 19.41 8.13 9.15
C ILE A 201 19.52 7.67 7.70
N ALA A 202 20.73 7.33 7.23
CA ALA A 202 20.95 6.85 5.87
C ALA A 202 20.17 5.55 5.57
N LEU A 203 20.12 4.61 6.51
CA LEU A 203 19.36 3.37 6.35
C LEU A 203 17.85 3.62 6.29
N ALA A 204 17.32 4.49 7.17
CA ALA A 204 15.91 4.87 7.14
C ALA A 204 15.53 5.58 5.83
N ILE A 205 16.39 6.47 5.33
CA ILE A 205 16.22 7.14 4.03
C ILE A 205 16.19 6.12 2.90
N ARG A 206 17.14 5.18 2.88
CA ARG A 206 17.21 4.11 1.88
C ARG A 206 15.93 3.27 1.84
N LYS A 207 15.41 2.87 3.01
CA LYS A 207 14.14 2.13 3.11
C LYS A 207 12.94 2.98 2.65
N ARG A 208 12.91 4.27 2.96
CA ARG A 208 11.89 5.19 2.46
C ARG A 208 11.94 5.33 0.95
N GLU A 209 13.11 5.54 0.36
CA GLU A 209 13.30 5.63 -1.09
C GLU A 209 12.87 4.35 -1.79
N ARG A 210 13.14 3.20 -1.18
CA ARG A 210 12.62 1.93 -1.69
C ARG A 210 11.10 1.88 -1.69
N GLY A 211 10.46 2.36 -0.62
CA GLY A 211 9.00 2.52 -0.58
C GLY A 211 8.48 3.44 -1.68
N ASN A 212 9.22 4.52 -1.99
CA ASN A 212 8.87 5.42 -3.08
C ASN A 212 8.91 4.70 -4.43
N VAL A 213 9.95 3.89 -4.70
CA VAL A 213 10.03 3.09 -5.95
C VAL A 213 8.83 2.15 -6.07
N HIS A 214 8.48 1.44 -5.01
CA HIS A 214 7.32 0.54 -5.00
C HIS A 214 6.00 1.29 -5.23
N TYR A 215 5.83 2.47 -4.62
CA TYR A 215 4.63 3.27 -4.86
C TYR A 215 4.55 3.74 -6.31
N GLN A 216 5.66 4.16 -6.93
CA GLN A 216 5.68 4.57 -8.36
C GLN A 216 5.23 3.42 -9.27
N ARG A 217 5.55 2.18 -8.89
CA ARG A 217 5.11 0.95 -9.57
C ARG A 217 3.70 0.51 -9.20
N THR A 218 3.01 1.27 -8.34
CA THR A 218 1.69 0.96 -7.78
C THR A 218 1.63 -0.30 -6.91
N ASP A 219 2.79 -0.77 -6.49
CA ASP A 219 2.95 -1.87 -5.52
C ASP A 219 2.77 -1.33 -4.09
N TYR A 220 1.59 -0.79 -3.81
CA TYR A 220 1.33 -0.05 -2.58
C TYR A 220 1.52 -0.88 -1.31
N ALA A 221 1.28 -2.20 -1.37
CA ALA A 221 1.52 -3.10 -0.24
C ALA A 221 3.03 -3.19 0.11
N PHE A 222 3.89 -3.31 -0.91
CA PHE A 222 5.35 -3.29 -0.71
C PHE A 222 5.84 -1.91 -0.29
N ALA A 223 5.24 -0.84 -0.81
CA ALA A 223 5.53 0.51 -0.37
C ALA A 223 5.27 0.68 1.14
N VAL A 224 4.09 0.24 1.62
CA VAL A 224 3.75 0.26 3.06
C VAL A 224 4.76 -0.54 3.87
N ASN A 225 5.18 -1.73 3.40
CA ASN A 225 6.19 -2.53 4.09
C ASN A 225 7.52 -1.78 4.25
N SER A 226 8.04 -1.20 3.18
CA SER A 226 9.30 -0.45 3.21
C SER A 226 9.22 0.79 4.12
N TYR A 227 8.11 1.54 4.10
CA TYR A 227 7.92 2.67 5.02
C TYR A 227 7.78 2.21 6.48
N SER A 228 7.14 1.07 6.72
CA SER A 228 7.03 0.49 8.06
C SER A 228 8.42 0.14 8.62
N ILE A 229 9.29 -0.46 7.82
CA ILE A 229 10.67 -0.76 8.22
C ILE A 229 11.44 0.54 8.48
N ALA A 230 11.32 1.55 7.61
CA ALA A 230 11.92 2.86 7.83
C ALA A 230 11.46 3.49 9.16
N LEU A 231 10.17 3.39 9.49
CA LEU A 231 9.63 3.89 10.76
C LEU A 231 10.19 3.12 11.95
N GLN A 232 10.27 1.80 11.88
CA GLN A 232 10.89 0.98 12.93
C GLN A 232 12.33 1.45 13.20
N ILE A 233 13.11 1.73 12.15
CA ILE A 233 14.48 2.24 12.29
C ILE A 233 14.49 3.62 12.98
N THR A 234 13.62 4.54 12.57
CA THR A 234 13.55 5.88 13.20
C THR A 234 13.05 5.86 14.65
N GLU A 235 12.24 4.87 15.03
CA GLU A 235 11.65 4.73 16.37
C GLU A 235 12.47 3.84 17.31
N SER A 236 13.53 3.21 16.80
CA SER A 236 14.37 2.31 17.58
C SER A 236 15.11 3.06 18.68
N ASN A 237 15.03 2.54 19.91
CA ASN A 237 15.72 3.11 21.06
C ASN A 237 17.24 3.08 20.83
N SER A 238 17.86 4.25 20.76
CA SER A 238 19.31 4.32 20.60
C SER A 238 20.04 4.03 21.90
N LYS A 239 21.08 3.20 21.83
CA LYS A 239 22.08 3.04 22.89
C LYS A 239 23.32 3.91 22.66
N VAL A 240 23.36 4.61 21.53
CA VAL A 240 24.38 5.58 21.17
C VAL A 240 23.80 6.99 21.36
N ASP A 241 24.63 7.92 21.83
CA ASP A 241 24.25 9.33 21.98
C ASP A 241 23.85 9.92 20.61
N ILE A 242 22.71 10.61 20.56
CA ILE A 242 22.19 11.28 19.38
C ILE A 242 22.24 12.80 19.64
N SER A 243 22.77 13.57 18.69
CA SER A 243 22.78 15.03 18.78
C SER A 243 21.38 15.60 18.51
N PRO A 244 21.05 16.81 19.00
CA PRO A 244 19.76 17.44 18.71
C PRO A 244 19.49 17.62 17.21
N GLU A 245 20.53 17.88 16.42
CA GLU A 245 20.45 18.00 14.96
C GLU A 245 20.09 16.65 14.31
N GLU A 246 20.73 15.56 14.75
CA GLU A 246 20.44 14.21 14.26
C GLU A 246 19.04 13.73 14.66
N GLU A 247 18.56 14.12 15.85
CA GLU A 247 17.19 13.86 16.30
C GLU A 247 16.16 14.60 15.43
N GLU A 248 16.45 15.84 15.04
CA GLU A 248 15.62 16.61 14.11
C GLU A 248 15.57 15.96 12.72
N GLU A 249 16.72 15.48 12.20
CA GLU A 249 16.77 14.76 10.93
C GLU A 249 15.99 13.43 10.98
N LEU A 250 16.15 12.63 12.03
CA LEU A 250 15.36 11.40 12.22
C LEU A 250 13.86 11.70 12.30
N LEU A 251 13.47 12.80 12.95
CA LEU A 251 12.10 13.23 13.04
C LEU A 251 11.54 13.67 11.67
N ASP A 252 12.33 14.37 10.86
CA ASP A 252 11.94 14.75 9.50
C ASP A 252 11.74 13.50 8.62
N VAL A 253 12.66 12.54 8.67
CA VAL A 253 12.53 11.25 7.97
C VAL A 253 11.27 10.52 8.45
N LYS A 254 11.03 10.45 9.76
CA LYS A 254 9.84 9.83 10.34
C LYS A 254 8.55 10.45 9.81
N VAL A 255 8.43 11.77 9.82
CA VAL A 255 7.23 12.46 9.34
C VAL A 255 7.02 12.25 7.84
N LYS A 256 8.09 12.26 7.04
CA LYS A 256 8.02 11.91 5.60
C LYS A 256 7.54 10.47 5.38
N CYS A 257 8.08 9.51 6.13
CA CYS A 257 7.65 8.10 6.08
C CYS A 257 6.17 7.93 6.46
N LEU A 258 5.70 8.55 7.54
CA LEU A 258 4.29 8.50 7.95
C LEU A 258 3.38 9.08 6.85
N ASN A 259 3.81 10.16 6.22
CA ASN A 259 3.09 10.80 5.12
C ASN A 259 2.98 9.90 3.88
N ASN A 260 4.08 9.25 3.48
CA ASN A 260 4.10 8.37 2.32
C ASN A 260 3.39 7.04 2.60
N MET A 261 3.46 6.55 3.84
CA MET A 261 2.67 5.40 4.31
C MET A 261 1.17 5.70 4.27
N ALA A 262 0.73 6.88 4.75
CA ALA A 262 -0.67 7.30 4.66
C ALA A 262 -1.16 7.38 3.21
N ALA A 263 -0.33 7.89 2.29
CA ALA A 263 -0.65 7.92 0.86
C ALA A 263 -0.83 6.51 0.27
N SER A 264 0.04 5.57 0.65
CA SER A 264 -0.02 4.17 0.18
C SER A 264 -1.24 3.46 0.74
N GLN A 265 -1.54 3.66 2.02
CA GLN A 265 -2.71 3.10 2.70
C GLN A 265 -4.02 3.64 2.13
N LEU A 266 -4.06 4.92 1.73
CA LEU A 266 -5.19 5.52 1.01
C LEU A 266 -5.46 4.82 -0.32
N LYS A 267 -4.41 4.44 -1.06
CA LYS A 267 -4.54 3.72 -2.33
C LYS A 267 -4.99 2.26 -2.16
N LEU A 268 -4.83 1.69 -0.97
CA LEU A 268 -5.29 0.36 -0.59
C LEU A 268 -6.64 0.36 0.12
N ASP A 269 -7.34 1.51 0.19
CA ASP A 269 -8.57 1.69 0.96
C ASP A 269 -8.49 1.34 2.45
N HIS A 270 -7.27 1.29 3.00
CA HIS A 270 -7.00 1.04 4.42
C HIS A 270 -7.18 2.33 5.24
N TYR A 271 -8.40 2.88 5.25
CA TYR A 271 -8.71 4.21 5.81
C TYR A 271 -8.35 4.38 7.29
N ASP A 272 -8.63 3.38 8.14
CA ASP A 272 -8.30 3.46 9.57
C ASP A 272 -6.78 3.51 9.81
N ALA A 273 -6.01 2.78 9.01
CA ALA A 273 -4.55 2.80 9.09
C ALA A 273 -4.00 4.14 8.57
N ALA A 274 -4.52 4.63 7.44
CA ALA A 274 -4.17 5.93 6.88
C ALA A 274 -4.43 7.08 7.86
N LEU A 275 -5.58 7.06 8.54
CA LEU A 275 -5.94 8.05 9.55
C LEU A 275 -4.94 8.05 10.72
N LYS A 276 -4.57 6.87 11.24
CA LYS A 276 -3.55 6.74 12.28
C LYS A 276 -2.21 7.31 11.84
N SER A 277 -1.76 7.00 10.62
CA SER A 277 -0.51 7.53 10.05
C SER A 277 -0.54 9.05 9.94
N CYS A 278 -1.66 9.64 9.49
CA CYS A 278 -1.84 11.09 9.44
C CYS A 278 -1.84 11.74 10.83
N VAL A 279 -2.56 11.17 11.80
CA VAL A 279 -2.60 11.68 13.18
C VAL A 279 -1.20 11.65 13.80
N SER A 280 -0.45 10.57 13.62
CA SER A 280 0.94 10.47 14.09
C SER A 280 1.84 11.52 13.45
N ALA A 281 1.70 11.78 12.14
CA ALA A 281 2.47 12.84 11.47
C ALA A 281 2.13 14.23 12.02
N LEU A 282 0.85 14.51 12.26
CA LEU A 282 0.37 15.79 12.80
C LEU A 282 0.68 15.98 14.29
N ALA A 283 0.88 14.89 15.04
CA ALA A 283 1.35 14.98 16.42
C ALA A 283 2.77 15.57 16.52
N HIS A 284 3.61 15.33 15.50
CA HIS A 284 4.95 15.89 15.39
C HIS A 284 4.98 17.24 14.65
N GLN A 285 4.22 17.36 13.55
CA GLN A 285 4.12 18.58 12.74
C GLN A 285 2.65 18.98 12.54
N PRO A 286 2.04 19.74 13.46
CA PRO A 286 0.60 20.09 13.41
C PRO A 286 0.18 20.86 12.16
N ASP A 287 1.11 21.61 11.56
CA ASP A 287 0.90 22.43 10.37
C ASP A 287 1.38 21.73 9.09
N ASN A 288 1.57 20.41 9.10
CA ASN A 288 1.96 19.65 7.91
C ASN A 288 0.80 19.57 6.90
N ILE A 289 0.91 20.34 5.81
CA ILE A 289 -0.14 20.47 4.78
C ILE A 289 -0.46 19.11 4.13
N LYS A 290 0.55 18.29 3.83
CA LYS A 290 0.37 16.96 3.21
C LYS A 290 -0.44 16.04 4.13
N ALA A 291 -0.11 16.00 5.42
CA ALA A 291 -0.81 15.18 6.40
C ALA A 291 -2.25 15.68 6.65
N LEU A 292 -2.45 17.00 6.76
CA LEU A 292 -3.80 17.59 6.87
C LEU A 292 -4.66 17.28 5.64
N PHE A 293 -4.10 17.41 4.44
CA PHE A 293 -4.81 17.11 3.20
C PHE A 293 -5.22 15.63 3.13
N ARG A 294 -4.27 14.72 3.38
CA ARG A 294 -4.53 13.27 3.39
C ARG A 294 -5.54 12.88 4.47
N MET A 295 -5.44 13.41 5.68
CA MET A 295 -6.42 13.20 6.75
C MET A 295 -7.82 13.67 6.34
N GLY A 296 -7.92 14.85 5.73
CA GLY A 296 -9.17 15.36 5.18
C GLY A 296 -9.79 14.44 4.13
N LYS A 297 -8.96 13.89 3.23
CA LYS A 297 -9.39 12.91 2.21
C LYS A 297 -9.84 11.59 2.83
N VAL A 298 -9.12 11.05 3.82
CA VAL A 298 -9.50 9.84 4.56
C VAL A 298 -10.86 10.02 5.25
N LEU A 299 -11.02 11.11 6.01
CA LEU A 299 -12.27 11.41 6.72
C LEU A 299 -13.45 11.58 5.74
N ALA A 300 -13.21 12.20 4.58
CA ALA A 300 -14.21 12.32 3.52
C ALA A 300 -14.65 10.97 2.95
N LEU A 301 -13.72 10.03 2.78
CA LEU A 301 -13.99 8.67 2.32
C LEU A 301 -14.73 7.84 3.38
N GLN A 302 -14.46 8.07 4.66
CA GLN A 302 -15.19 7.46 5.78
C GLN A 302 -16.60 8.07 6.00
N GLY A 303 -16.93 9.17 5.32
CA GLY A 303 -18.21 9.86 5.46
C GLY A 303 -18.26 10.90 6.59
N GLU A 304 -17.15 11.15 7.26
CA GLU A 304 -16.99 12.16 8.33
C GLU A 304 -16.80 13.56 7.74
N TYR A 305 -17.79 14.00 6.96
CA TYR A 305 -17.71 15.22 6.15
C TYR A 305 -17.45 16.50 6.94
N THR A 306 -18.02 16.60 8.15
CA THR A 306 -17.87 17.80 8.97
C THR A 306 -16.42 17.98 9.41
N GLU A 307 -15.78 16.91 9.89
CA GLU A 307 -14.38 16.92 10.31
C GLU A 307 -13.43 17.06 9.13
N ALA A 308 -13.73 16.38 8.01
CA ALA A 308 -12.99 16.52 6.77
C ALA A 308 -12.94 17.97 6.26
N ILE A 309 -14.09 18.67 6.24
CA ILE A 309 -14.18 20.09 5.83
C ILE A 309 -13.36 20.97 6.77
N GLN A 310 -13.45 20.75 8.09
CA GLN A 310 -12.67 21.52 9.07
C GLN A 310 -11.17 21.31 8.88
N THR A 311 -10.75 20.06 8.66
CA THR A 311 -9.35 19.69 8.45
C THR A 311 -8.79 20.29 7.17
N LEU A 312 -9.49 20.16 6.03
CA LEU A 312 -9.06 20.75 4.77
C LEU A 312 -9.07 22.29 4.80
N ARG A 313 -9.96 22.92 5.58
CA ARG A 313 -9.91 24.38 5.83
C ARG A 313 -8.68 24.81 6.62
N LYS A 314 -8.19 23.98 7.54
CA LYS A 314 -6.90 24.24 8.22
C LYS A 314 -5.76 24.20 7.21
N ALA A 315 -5.71 23.16 6.36
CA ALA A 315 -4.72 23.06 5.28
C ALA A 315 -4.77 24.27 4.33
N LEU A 316 -5.97 24.71 3.96
CA LEU A 316 -6.16 25.87 3.08
C LEU A 316 -5.75 27.19 3.73
N LYS A 317 -5.86 27.34 5.05
CA LYS A 317 -5.35 28.54 5.76
C LYS A 317 -3.83 28.64 5.65
N LEU A 318 -3.13 27.51 5.69
CA LEU A 318 -1.67 27.44 5.55
C LEU A 318 -1.26 27.72 4.10
N GLU A 319 -2.02 27.23 3.12
CA GLU A 319 -1.74 27.44 1.70
C GLU A 319 -2.99 27.89 0.90
N PRO A 320 -3.35 29.20 0.96
CA PRO A 320 -4.59 29.70 0.36
C PRO A 320 -4.67 29.61 -1.16
N SER A 321 -3.53 29.48 -1.84
CA SER A 321 -3.43 29.40 -3.30
C SER A 321 -3.45 27.96 -3.83
N ASN A 322 -3.55 26.95 -2.95
CA ASN A 322 -3.47 25.55 -3.34
C ASN A 322 -4.75 25.10 -4.07
N LYS A 323 -4.64 24.88 -5.38
CA LYS A 323 -5.78 24.51 -6.24
C LYS A 323 -6.36 23.14 -5.88
N THR A 324 -5.52 22.19 -5.51
CA THR A 324 -5.93 20.82 -5.16
C THR A 324 -6.81 20.82 -3.91
N ILE A 325 -6.41 21.57 -2.87
CA ILE A 325 -7.20 21.70 -1.64
C ILE A 325 -8.54 22.40 -1.92
N HIS A 326 -8.56 23.44 -2.77
CA HIS A 326 -9.81 24.11 -3.19
C HIS A 326 -10.76 23.17 -3.94
N ALA A 327 -10.24 22.37 -4.88
CA ALA A 327 -11.03 21.41 -5.64
C ALA A 327 -11.64 20.35 -4.73
N GLU A 328 -10.83 19.76 -3.84
CA GLU A 328 -11.28 18.73 -2.90
C GLU A 328 -12.34 19.28 -1.92
N LEU A 329 -12.12 20.48 -1.36
CA LEU A 329 -13.12 21.14 -0.51
C LEU A 329 -14.43 21.41 -1.25
N SER A 330 -14.36 21.83 -2.52
CA SER A 330 -15.55 22.10 -3.31
C SER A 330 -16.37 20.84 -3.56
N LYS A 331 -15.69 19.74 -3.94
CA LYS A 331 -16.28 18.39 -4.10
C LYS A 331 -16.93 17.93 -2.79
N LEU A 332 -16.22 18.10 -1.68
CA LEU A 332 -16.64 17.68 -0.35
C LEU A 332 -17.87 18.45 0.16
N VAL A 333 -17.89 19.78 0.04
CA VAL A 333 -19.01 20.63 0.48
C VAL A 333 -20.27 20.32 -0.31
N LYS A 334 -20.14 20.07 -1.62
CA LYS A 334 -21.27 19.66 -2.48
C LYS A 334 -21.85 18.32 -1.99
N LYS A 335 -21.01 17.30 -1.80
CA LYS A 335 -21.42 15.98 -1.32
C LYS A 335 -22.10 16.04 0.06
N HIS A 336 -21.53 16.81 0.98
CA HIS A 336 -22.10 17.03 2.32
C HIS A 336 -23.47 17.73 2.27
N SER A 337 -23.64 18.73 1.39
CA SER A 337 -24.92 19.43 1.22
C SER A 337 -26.00 18.49 0.64
N GLU A 338 -25.64 17.64 -0.32
CA GLU A 338 -26.55 16.66 -0.92
C GLU A 338 -27.03 15.63 0.10
N GLN A 339 -26.11 15.07 0.90
CA GLN A 339 -26.46 14.15 1.99
C GLN A 339 -27.40 14.80 3.00
N ARG A 340 -27.07 16.00 3.48
CA ARG A 340 -27.90 16.71 4.46
C ARG A 340 -29.30 17.02 3.90
N GLY A 341 -29.39 17.37 2.61
CA GLY A 341 -30.67 17.57 1.93
C GLY A 341 -31.50 16.29 1.83
N ALA A 342 -30.86 15.16 1.49
CA ALA A 342 -31.49 13.86 1.42
C ALA A 342 -32.00 13.39 2.81
N GLU A 343 -31.17 13.53 3.85
CA GLU A 343 -31.55 13.24 5.23
C GLU A 343 -32.74 14.08 5.68
N GLN A 344 -32.72 15.40 5.44
CA GLN A 344 -33.85 16.28 5.77
C GLN A 344 -35.14 15.89 5.04
N ALA A 345 -35.05 15.51 3.77
CA ALA A 345 -36.20 15.04 3.00
C ALA A 345 -36.75 13.71 3.54
N MET A 346 -35.86 12.80 3.95
CA MET A 346 -36.22 11.53 4.59
C MET A 346 -36.90 11.75 5.95
N TYR A 347 -36.31 12.58 6.81
CA TYR A 347 -36.89 12.96 8.10
C TYR A 347 -38.27 13.61 7.93
N LYS A 348 -38.44 14.52 6.97
CA LYS A 348 -39.73 15.17 6.70
C LYS A 348 -40.81 14.18 6.23
N LYS A 349 -40.43 13.14 5.48
CA LYS A 349 -41.35 12.06 5.09
C LYS A 349 -41.70 11.14 6.27
N MET A 350 -40.72 10.81 7.11
CA MET A 350 -40.90 9.94 8.28
C MET A 350 -41.71 10.61 9.39
N LEU A 351 -41.55 11.92 9.58
CA LEU A 351 -42.31 12.75 10.53
C LEU A 351 -43.65 13.23 9.95
N GLY A 352 -44.13 12.61 8.87
CA GLY A 352 -45.32 12.99 8.11
C GLY A 352 -46.44 13.62 8.94
N ASN A 353 -46.61 14.93 8.75
CA ASN A 353 -47.75 15.80 9.03
C ASN A 353 -48.87 15.23 9.96
N PRO A 354 -48.96 15.65 11.24
CA PRO A 354 -50.05 15.24 12.14
C PRO A 354 -51.45 15.81 11.80
N SER A 355 -51.65 16.41 10.62
CA SER A 355 -52.87 17.16 10.32
C SER A 355 -53.47 16.87 8.95
N LYS A 356 -53.97 15.66 8.73
CA LYS A 356 -55.13 15.43 7.83
C LYS A 356 -56.06 14.32 8.35
N SER A 357 -56.63 14.51 9.54
CA SER A 357 -57.96 13.97 9.88
C SER A 357 -59.05 14.99 9.51
N GLY A 358 -59.05 15.44 8.25
CA GLY A 358 -60.04 16.38 7.72
C GLY A 358 -60.96 15.68 6.73
N THR A 359 -62.08 15.17 7.26
CA THR A 359 -63.36 14.90 6.59
C THR A 359 -63.44 15.18 5.08
N THR A 360 -63.32 14.13 4.26
CA THR A 360 -63.76 14.16 2.86
C THR A 360 -65.17 13.59 2.75
N LYS A 361 -66.17 14.48 2.68
CA LYS A 361 -67.52 14.13 2.18
C LYS A 361 -67.43 13.85 0.68
N SER A 362 -67.35 12.58 0.32
CA SER A 362 -67.57 12.09 -1.05
C SER A 362 -69.07 12.19 -1.38
N ARG A 363 -69.41 12.97 -2.41
CA ARG A 363 -70.75 13.01 -3.01
C ARG A 363 -70.75 12.04 -4.19
N ALA A 364 -71.43 10.91 -4.01
CA ALA A 364 -71.62 9.89 -5.02
C ALA A 364 -72.56 10.34 -6.15
N LYS A 365 -72.21 9.99 -7.39
CA LYS A 365 -73.15 9.65 -8.47
C LYS A 365 -72.61 8.41 -9.22
N SER A 366 -73.20 7.27 -8.88
CA SER A 366 -73.65 6.16 -9.75
C SER A 366 -73.05 6.01 -11.16
N SER A 367 -72.44 4.84 -11.44
CA SER A 367 -73.04 3.81 -12.32
C SER A 367 -72.16 2.54 -12.35
N TRP A 368 -72.85 1.40 -12.40
CA TRP A 368 -72.40 0.02 -12.17
C TRP A 368 -71.65 -0.64 -13.35
N GLY A 369 -70.85 -1.68 -13.03
CA GLY A 369 -70.36 -2.69 -13.98
C GLY A 369 -69.19 -3.54 -13.45
N LEU A 370 -69.46 -4.49 -12.55
CA LEU A 370 -68.49 -5.40 -11.91
C LEU A 370 -67.95 -6.51 -12.86
N SER A 371 -66.73 -7.00 -12.57
CA SER A 371 -66.41 -8.44 -12.62
C SER A 371 -65.50 -8.83 -11.46
N TRP A 372 -65.75 -10.01 -10.89
CA TRP A 372 -65.67 -10.29 -9.45
C TRP A 372 -64.71 -11.45 -9.10
N LYS A 373 -63.56 -11.58 -9.78
CA LYS A 373 -62.79 -12.85 -9.75
C LYS A 373 -61.36 -12.87 -9.22
N TRP A 374 -60.82 -11.80 -8.63
CA TRP A 374 -59.46 -11.86 -8.05
C TRP A 374 -59.31 -11.13 -6.71
N LEU A 375 -60.24 -11.36 -5.79
CA LEU A 375 -60.18 -10.81 -4.43
C LEU A 375 -60.56 -11.86 -3.38
N PHE A 376 -59.69 -12.85 -3.21
CA PHE A 376 -59.52 -13.53 -1.93
C PHE A 376 -58.02 -13.83 -1.75
N GLY A 377 -57.39 -13.12 -0.83
CA GLY A 377 -55.96 -13.30 -0.53
C GLY A 377 -55.36 -12.33 0.49
N ALA A 378 -56.18 -11.72 1.33
CA ALA A 378 -55.80 -11.08 2.58
C ALA A 378 -56.95 -11.46 3.54
N THR A 379 -56.79 -12.00 4.73
CA THR A 379 -55.86 -11.70 5.83
C THR A 379 -56.10 -12.75 6.94
N ALA A 380 -55.07 -13.10 7.71
CA ALA A 380 -55.15 -13.55 9.12
C ALA A 380 -53.71 -13.84 9.61
N VAL A 381 -53.20 -13.54 10.81
CA VAL A 381 -53.66 -12.93 12.07
C VAL A 381 -52.34 -12.69 12.84
N ALA A 382 -51.98 -11.43 13.12
CA ALA A 382 -51.85 -10.86 14.46
C ALA A 382 -51.35 -11.75 15.62
N ILE A 383 -50.17 -11.37 16.15
CA ILE A 383 -49.82 -11.21 17.58
C ILE A 383 -49.48 -12.47 18.44
N GLY A 384 -48.25 -12.45 18.98
CA GLY A 384 -47.80 -13.17 20.19
C GLY A 384 -46.38 -13.70 19.99
N GLY A 385 -45.35 -13.41 20.79
CA GLY A 385 -45.18 -12.69 22.04
C GLY A 385 -43.68 -12.67 22.37
N VAL A 386 -43.26 -11.72 23.20
CA VAL A 386 -41.89 -11.55 23.69
C VAL A 386 -41.55 -12.61 24.77
N ALA A 387 -40.27 -12.98 24.84
CA ALA A 387 -39.54 -13.69 25.90
C ALA A 387 -39.55 -15.24 25.91
N LEU A 388 -38.39 -15.83 25.59
CA LEU A 388 -37.61 -16.55 26.61
C LEU A 388 -36.13 -16.65 26.22
N SER A 389 -35.30 -16.34 27.19
CA SER A 389 -33.84 -16.32 27.18
C SER A 389 -33.25 -17.68 27.57
N VAL A 390 -32.01 -17.93 27.13
CA VAL A 390 -30.95 -18.72 27.83
C VAL A 390 -31.00 -20.26 27.75
N VAL A 391 -29.80 -20.84 27.56
CA VAL A 391 -29.38 -22.26 27.57
C VAL A 391 -29.73 -23.03 26.28
N ILE A 392 -28.77 -23.47 25.46
CA ILE A 392 -27.96 -24.69 25.69
C ILE A 392 -26.59 -24.56 25.02
N ALA A 393 -25.56 -24.58 25.85
CA ALA A 393 -24.27 -25.16 25.52
C ALA A 393 -24.36 -26.69 25.69
N ALA A 394 -23.57 -27.42 24.88
CA ALA A 394 -23.12 -28.80 25.04
C ALA A 394 -24.07 -29.97 24.66
N ARG A 395 -23.75 -30.60 23.52
CA ARG A 395 -23.63 -32.06 23.22
C ARG A 395 -23.68 -32.23 21.69
N ASN A 396 -22.73 -32.82 20.97
CA ASN A 396 -21.65 -33.76 21.29
C ASN A 396 -20.37 -33.37 20.56
#